data_AF-A0A1C5N7K5-F1
#
_entry.id   AF-A0A1C5N7K5-F1
#
_cell.length_a   1.000
_cell.length_b   1.000
_cell.length_c   1.000
_cell.angle_alpha   90.00
_cell.angle_beta   90.00
_cell.angle_gamma   90.00
#
_symmetry.space_group_name_H-M   'P 1'
#
loop_
_entity.id
_entity.type
_entity.pdbx_description
1 polymer ?
#
loop_
_entity_poly.entity_id
_entity_poly.type
_entity_poly.pdbx_seq_one_letter_code
_entity_poly.pdbx_strand_id
1 'polypeptide(L)'
;MGKIFVLSVTDHEEYILSRIMEIIAAEPEFDHIVSSHPCNTLVFPGLELRLKERTVHRNGELVSMTHREFATLVYLANHPSWVFSAGQIYEEVWGEDGENCGTAVASVIGQIRRKLTPDMPKAGYIRTVLGSGYKFEVPQGMAE
;
A
#
# COMPACT_ATOMS: atom_id res chain seq x y z
N MET A 1 36.04 9.41 -2.30
CA MET A 1 35.60 8.04 -1.99
C MET A 1 34.29 8.19 -1.23
N GLY A 2 33.15 7.96 -1.88
CA GLY A 2 31.83 8.15 -1.25
C GLY A 2 31.45 6.96 -0.38
N LYS A 3 30.74 7.20 0.73
CA LYS A 3 30.10 6.16 1.54
C LYS A 3 28.59 6.34 1.39
N ILE A 4 27.87 5.25 1.14
CA ILE A 4 26.40 5.25 1.02
C ILE A 4 25.85 4.60 2.28
N PHE A 5 24.82 5.22 2.87
CA PHE A 5 24.10 4.70 4.02
C PHE A 5 22.63 4.53 3.63
N VAL A 6 22.09 3.32 3.75
CA VAL A 6 20.68 3.00 3.47
C VAL A 6 20.05 2.52 4.77
N LEU A 7 18.94 3.15 5.15
CA LEU A 7 18.17 2.84 6.35
C LEU A 7 16.76 2.42 5.94
N SER A 8 16.24 1.39 6.60
CA SER A 8 14.83 1.00 6.52
C SER A 8 14.27 1.06 7.94
N VAL A 9 13.16 1.79 8.12
CA VAL A 9 12.49 1.96 9.41
C VAL A 9 11.01 1.68 9.21
N THR A 10 10.40 0.99 10.17
CA THR A 10 8.98 0.65 10.15
C THR A 10 8.11 1.84 10.55
N ASP A 11 6.85 1.90 10.11
CA ASP A 11 5.94 3.04 10.34
C ASP A 11 5.79 3.46 11.82
N HIS A 12 5.85 2.51 12.75
CA HIS A 12 5.74 2.80 14.19
C HIS A 12 7.02 3.43 14.79
N GLU A 13 8.10 3.50 14.04
CA GLU A 13 9.40 4.04 14.45
C GLU A 13 9.77 5.33 13.68
N GLU A 14 8.81 5.98 13.02
CA GLU A 14 9.03 7.19 12.21
C GLU A 14 9.62 8.37 13.01
N TYR A 15 9.46 8.36 14.35
CA TYR A 15 10.11 9.31 15.24
C TYR A 15 11.65 9.18 15.26
N ILE A 16 12.18 7.96 15.04
CA ILE A 16 13.63 7.69 14.98
C ILE A 16 14.21 8.32 13.71
N LEU A 17 13.54 8.13 12.57
CA LEU A 17 13.93 8.78 11.32
C LEU A 17 13.94 10.30 11.46
N SER A 18 12.90 10.86 12.09
CA SER A 18 12.79 12.32 12.29
C SER A 18 13.99 12.85 13.09
N ARG A 19 14.38 12.16 14.17
CA ARG A 19 15.55 12.51 14.99
C ARG A 19 16.87 12.39 14.24
N ILE A 20 17.02 11.37 13.40
CA ILE A 20 18.22 11.20 12.57
C ILE A 20 18.30 12.33 11.56
N MET A 21 17.21 12.64 10.86
CA MET A 21 17.18 13.70 9.85
C MET A 21 17.46 15.09 10.45
N GLU A 22 16.99 15.38 11.66
CA GLU A 22 17.36 16.61 12.40
C GLU A 22 18.87 16.73 12.60
N ILE A 23 19.53 15.65 13.01
CA ILE A 23 20.98 15.64 13.26
C ILE A 23 21.75 15.83 11.97
N ILE A 24 21.39 15.08 10.92
CA ILE A 24 22.11 15.17 9.66
C ILE A 24 21.90 16.59 9.07
N ALA A 25 20.67 17.14 9.08
CA ALA A 25 20.37 18.48 8.57
C ALA A 25 21.09 19.63 9.30
N ALA A 26 21.59 19.39 10.51
CA ALA A 26 22.38 20.36 11.26
C ALA A 26 23.87 20.37 10.85
N GLU A 27 24.33 19.40 10.04
CA GLU A 27 25.72 19.29 9.61
C GLU A 27 25.93 19.96 8.24
N PRO A 28 26.67 21.09 8.17
CA PRO A 28 26.79 21.91 6.97
C PRO A 28 27.62 21.26 5.83
N GLU A 29 28.32 20.16 6.11
CA GLU A 29 29.09 19.40 5.12
C GLU A 29 28.25 18.34 4.37
N PHE A 30 27.00 18.11 4.78
CA PHE A 30 26.09 17.22 4.09
C PHE A 30 25.24 18.00 3.08
N ASP A 31 25.33 17.63 1.80
CA ASP A 31 24.34 18.07 0.81
C ASP A 31 23.04 17.31 1.02
N HIS A 32 22.12 17.98 1.69
CA HIS A 32 20.78 17.48 1.98
C HIS A 32 19.85 17.61 0.78
N ILE A 33 19.82 16.59 -0.08
CA ILE A 33 18.70 16.41 -1.01
C ILE A 33 17.55 15.75 -0.24
N VAL A 34 16.95 16.51 0.67
CA VAL A 34 15.71 16.10 1.34
C VAL A 34 14.59 16.31 0.34
N SER A 35 14.18 15.26 -0.35
CA SER A 35 12.85 15.24 -0.95
C SER A 35 11.85 15.04 0.20
N SER A 36 11.52 16.12 0.91
CA SER A 36 10.54 16.09 2.00
C SER A 36 9.15 15.95 1.42
N HIS A 37 8.77 14.72 1.10
CA HIS A 37 7.41 14.29 1.31
C HIS A 37 7.53 12.95 2.02
N PRO A 38 6.95 12.75 3.23
CA PRO A 38 6.45 11.41 3.51
C PRO A 38 5.63 11.05 2.27
N CYS A 39 5.99 9.97 1.59
CA CYS A 39 5.33 9.53 0.37
C CYS A 39 3.93 9.06 0.79
N ASN A 40 3.08 10.03 1.06
CA ASN A 40 1.77 9.89 1.63
C ASN A 40 0.75 9.55 0.55
N THR A 41 1.26 9.17 -0.62
CA THR A 41 0.52 8.81 -1.80
C THR A 41 1.23 7.64 -2.46
N LEU A 42 0.55 6.50 -2.59
CA LEU A 42 1.01 5.42 -3.46
C LEU A 42 0.44 5.65 -4.86
N VAL A 43 1.32 5.76 -5.86
CA VAL A 43 0.92 6.02 -7.25
C VAL A 43 1.24 4.80 -8.11
N PHE A 44 0.22 4.33 -8.82
CA PHE A 44 0.28 3.28 -9.82
C PHE A 44 -0.40 3.77 -11.10
N PRO A 45 -0.15 3.15 -12.27
CA PRO A 45 -0.80 3.55 -13.50
C PRO A 45 -2.33 3.49 -13.35
N GLY A 46 -3.00 4.64 -13.44
CA GLY A 46 -4.45 4.77 -13.29
C GLY A 46 -5.00 4.66 -11.85
N LEU A 47 -4.15 4.59 -10.83
CA LEU A 47 -4.57 4.47 -9.42
C LEU A 47 -3.67 5.30 -8.48
N GLU A 48 -4.28 6.11 -7.64
CA GLU A 48 -3.60 6.93 -6.64
C GLU A 48 -4.26 6.68 -5.26
N LEU A 49 -3.44 6.34 -4.25
CA LEU A 49 -3.89 6.09 -2.88
C LEU A 49 -3.30 7.14 -1.95
N ARG A 50 -4.10 8.08 -1.46
CA ARG A 50 -3.63 9.12 -0.53
C ARG A 50 -3.84 8.67 0.91
N LEU A 51 -2.75 8.36 1.60
CA LEU A 51 -2.73 7.64 2.86
C LEU A 51 -3.32 8.46 4.02
N LYS A 52 -2.89 9.72 4.23
CA LYS A 52 -3.52 10.60 5.25
C LYS A 52 -4.96 10.95 4.95
N GLU A 53 -5.29 11.21 3.68
CA GLU A 53 -6.67 11.55 3.29
C GLU A 53 -7.60 10.34 3.35
N ARG A 54 -7.04 9.12 3.35
CA ARG A 54 -7.76 7.86 3.21
C ARG A 54 -8.64 7.82 1.96
N THR A 55 -8.14 8.40 0.87
CA THR A 55 -8.84 8.50 -0.41
C THR A 55 -8.15 7.66 -1.47
N VAL A 56 -8.96 7.15 -2.40
CA VAL A 56 -8.51 6.37 -3.56
C VAL A 56 -9.02 7.08 -4.79
N HIS A 57 -8.13 7.40 -5.72
CA HIS A 57 -8.49 7.97 -7.02
C HIS A 57 -8.15 6.97 -8.12
N ARG A 58 -9.10 6.70 -9.01
CA ARG A 58 -8.89 5.91 -10.23
C ARG A 58 -9.00 6.84 -11.41
N ASN A 59 -7.95 6.94 -12.22
CA ASN A 59 -7.89 7.86 -13.37
C ASN A 59 -8.28 9.31 -12.99
N GLY A 60 -7.88 9.76 -11.78
CA GLY A 60 -8.22 11.07 -11.22
C GLY A 60 -9.59 11.16 -10.51
N GLU A 61 -10.50 10.21 -10.74
CA GLU A 61 -11.83 10.22 -10.12
C GLU A 61 -11.81 9.56 -8.72
N LEU A 62 -12.44 10.22 -7.74
CA LEU A 62 -12.54 9.71 -6.37
C LEU A 62 -13.41 8.44 -6.32
N VAL A 63 -12.86 7.36 -5.80
CA VAL A 63 -13.55 6.09 -5.57
C VAL A 63 -13.86 5.93 -4.08
N SER A 64 -15.14 5.92 -3.72
CA SER A 64 -15.57 5.75 -2.35
C SER A 64 -15.24 4.35 -1.82
N MET A 65 -14.47 4.28 -0.73
CA MET A 65 -14.08 3.05 -0.05
C MET A 65 -14.56 3.07 1.40
N THR A 66 -14.91 1.90 1.93
CA THR A 66 -15.05 1.70 3.37
C THR A 66 -13.67 1.66 4.03
N HIS A 67 -13.63 1.78 5.35
CA HIS A 67 -12.38 1.69 6.11
C HIS A 67 -11.59 0.40 5.81
N ARG A 68 -12.27 -0.75 5.80
CA ARG A 68 -11.65 -2.06 5.56
C ARG A 68 -11.20 -2.24 4.11
N GLU A 69 -11.98 -1.74 3.15
CA GLU A 69 -11.58 -1.75 1.74
C GLU A 69 -10.31 -0.93 1.52
N PHE A 70 -10.26 0.28 2.09
CA PHE A 70 -9.08 1.15 2.00
C PHE A 70 -7.86 0.51 2.66
N ALA A 71 -8.00 0.04 3.91
CA ALA A 71 -6.91 -0.57 4.66
C ALA A 71 -6.37 -1.84 3.96
N THR A 72 -7.26 -2.71 3.45
CA THR A 72 -6.86 -3.91 2.69
C THR A 72 -6.10 -3.54 1.42
N LEU A 73 -6.59 -2.54 0.68
CA LEU A 73 -5.93 -2.10 -0.55
C LEU A 73 -4.55 -1.51 -0.26
N VAL A 74 -4.42 -0.65 0.76
CA VAL A 74 -3.14 -0.07 1.17
C VAL A 74 -2.17 -1.14 1.64
N TYR A 75 -2.62 -2.09 2.47
CA TYR A 75 -1.78 -3.19 2.95
C TYR A 75 -1.15 -3.98 1.80
N LEU A 76 -1.96 -4.36 0.81
CA LEU A 76 -1.46 -5.07 -0.37
C LEU A 76 -0.58 -4.16 -1.25
N ALA A 77 -0.98 -2.89 -1.45
CA ALA A 77 -0.28 -1.95 -2.34
C ALA A 77 1.07 -1.45 -1.78
N ASN A 78 1.26 -1.45 -0.47
CA ASN A 78 2.55 -1.20 0.18
C ASN A 78 3.59 -2.29 -0.12
N HIS A 79 3.13 -3.49 -0.50
CA HIS A 79 3.99 -4.63 -0.84
C HIS A 79 3.62 -5.22 -2.22
N PRO A 80 3.87 -4.49 -3.32
CA PRO A 80 3.55 -4.99 -4.65
C PRO A 80 4.19 -6.36 -4.92
N SER A 81 3.46 -7.24 -5.58
CA SER A 81 3.84 -8.63 -5.91
C SER A 81 3.94 -9.61 -4.72
N TRP A 82 3.83 -9.16 -3.47
CA TRP A 82 3.82 -10.06 -2.31
C TRP A 82 2.48 -10.76 -2.18
N VAL A 83 2.52 -12.04 -1.78
CA VAL A 83 1.33 -12.85 -1.56
C VAL A 83 1.01 -12.89 -0.07
N PHE A 84 -0.18 -12.40 0.28
CA PHE A 84 -0.71 -12.46 1.63
C PHE A 84 -1.87 -13.45 1.70
N SER A 85 -1.86 -14.30 2.72
CA SER A 85 -2.98 -15.18 3.00
C SER A 85 -4.20 -14.39 3.47
N ALA A 86 -5.39 -15.01 3.42
CA ALA A 86 -6.58 -14.37 3.97
C ALA A 86 -6.41 -14.09 5.48
N GLY A 87 -5.76 -14.99 6.23
CA GLY A 87 -5.46 -14.80 7.65
C GLY A 87 -4.61 -13.56 7.90
N GLN A 88 -3.51 -13.41 7.16
CA GLN A 88 -2.61 -12.25 7.30
C GLN A 88 -3.31 -10.92 7.00
N ILE A 89 -4.13 -10.89 5.94
CA ILE A 89 -4.92 -9.69 5.61
C ILE A 89 -5.93 -9.39 6.72
N TYR A 90 -6.58 -10.42 7.27
CA TYR A 90 -7.54 -10.23 8.35
C TYR A 90 -6.86 -9.73 9.63
N GLU A 91 -5.76 -10.36 10.03
CA GLU A 91 -4.99 -9.97 11.22
C GLU A 91 -4.55 -8.51 11.14
N GLU A 92 -4.03 -8.08 9.99
CA GLU A 92 -3.62 -6.68 9.80
C GLU A 92 -4.82 -5.71 9.80
N VAL A 93 -5.89 -6.03 9.05
CA VAL A 93 -6.96 -5.07 8.77
C VAL A 93 -8.05 -5.07 9.85
N TRP A 94 -8.28 -6.19 10.53
CA TRP A 94 -9.23 -6.32 11.63
C TRP A 94 -8.57 -6.27 13.01
N GLY A 95 -7.28 -6.62 13.14
CA GLY A 95 -6.60 -6.68 14.43
C GLY A 95 -7.02 -7.88 15.29
N GLU A 96 -7.50 -8.96 14.67
CA GLU A 96 -8.03 -10.17 15.29
C GLU A 96 -7.40 -11.42 14.64
N ASP A 97 -7.40 -12.56 15.34
CA ASP A 97 -6.89 -13.81 14.79
C ASP A 97 -7.58 -14.21 13.47
N GLY A 98 -6.80 -14.64 12.48
CA GLY A 98 -7.27 -14.94 11.13
C GLY A 98 -8.05 -16.26 10.97
N GLU A 99 -8.52 -16.90 12.04
CA GLU A 99 -9.19 -18.19 11.95
C GLU A 99 -10.60 -18.04 11.33
N ASN A 100 -10.92 -18.85 10.32
CA ASN A 100 -12.20 -18.79 9.57
C ASN A 100 -12.52 -17.44 8.91
N CYS A 101 -11.53 -16.57 8.70
CA CYS A 101 -11.72 -15.23 8.14
C CYS A 101 -11.92 -15.19 6.61
N GLY A 102 -11.76 -16.32 5.92
CA GLY A 102 -11.64 -16.38 4.45
C GLY A 102 -12.80 -15.70 3.71
N THR A 103 -14.03 -15.85 4.20
CA THR A 103 -15.23 -15.23 3.60
C THR A 103 -15.24 -13.71 3.77
N ALA A 104 -14.82 -13.20 4.94
CA ALA A 104 -14.78 -11.76 5.22
C ALA A 104 -13.78 -11.06 4.31
N VAL A 105 -12.56 -11.60 4.21
CA VAL A 105 -11.51 -11.08 3.32
C VAL A 105 -11.93 -11.19 1.86
N ALA A 106 -12.45 -12.33 1.42
CA ALA A 106 -12.91 -12.50 0.05
C ALA A 106 -14.02 -11.50 -0.33
N SER A 107 -14.92 -11.18 0.60
CA SER A 107 -15.97 -10.18 0.39
C SER A 107 -15.38 -8.78 0.15
N VAL A 108 -14.44 -8.34 1.00
CA VAL A 108 -13.77 -7.04 0.86
C VAL A 108 -12.94 -6.98 -0.42
N ILE A 109 -12.17 -8.02 -0.74
CA ILE A 109 -11.42 -8.11 -2.01
C ILE A 109 -12.37 -8.00 -3.22
N GLY A 110 -13.52 -8.69 -3.15
CA GLY A 110 -14.56 -8.61 -4.18
C GLY A 110 -15.14 -7.20 -4.35
N GLN A 111 -15.36 -6.48 -3.24
CA GLN A 111 -15.82 -5.09 -3.26
C GLN A 111 -14.76 -4.15 -3.90
N ILE A 112 -13.50 -4.28 -3.50
CA ILE A 112 -12.40 -3.48 -4.06
C ILE A 112 -12.30 -3.71 -5.58
N ARG A 113 -12.33 -4.97 -6.04
CA ARG A 113 -12.29 -5.30 -7.47
C ARG A 113 -13.44 -4.68 -8.26
N ARG A 114 -14.67 -4.72 -7.73
CA ARG A 114 -15.82 -4.09 -8.39
C ARG A 114 -15.67 -2.58 -8.51
N LYS A 115 -15.06 -1.93 -7.51
CA LYS A 115 -14.88 -0.48 -7.47
C LYS A 115 -13.71 0.00 -8.36
N LEU A 116 -12.59 -0.72 -8.35
CA LEU A 116 -11.38 -0.30 -9.08
C LEU A 116 -11.32 -0.83 -10.51
N THR A 117 -11.85 -2.02 -10.75
CA THR A 117 -11.74 -2.70 -12.04
C THR A 117 -13.05 -3.43 -12.37
N PRO A 118 -14.17 -2.70 -12.53
CA PRO A 118 -15.48 -3.29 -12.81
C PRO A 118 -15.46 -4.16 -14.08
N ASP A 119 -14.72 -3.73 -15.10
CA ASP A 119 -14.63 -4.41 -16.39
C ASP A 119 -13.62 -5.58 -16.40
N MET A 120 -12.74 -5.64 -15.39
CA MET A 120 -11.67 -6.63 -15.28
C MET A 120 -11.53 -7.22 -13.87
N PRO A 121 -12.57 -7.84 -13.29
CA PRO A 121 -12.56 -8.28 -11.90
C PRO A 121 -11.51 -9.37 -11.59
N LYS A 122 -10.99 -10.07 -12.61
CA LYS A 122 -9.94 -11.10 -12.49
C LYS A 122 -8.53 -10.63 -12.89
N ALA A 123 -8.42 -9.46 -13.52
CA ALA A 123 -7.16 -8.91 -14.05
C ALA A 123 -6.85 -7.50 -13.54
N GLY A 124 -7.61 -7.01 -12.56
CA GLY A 124 -7.35 -5.74 -11.91
C GLY A 124 -6.24 -5.78 -10.88
N TYR A 125 -6.12 -4.70 -10.09
CA TYR A 125 -5.00 -4.47 -9.18
C TYR A 125 -4.77 -5.55 -8.12
N ILE A 126 -5.78 -6.36 -7.81
CA ILE A 126 -5.68 -7.42 -6.80
C ILE A 126 -5.89 -8.77 -7.48
N ARG A 127 -4.87 -9.61 -7.46
CA ARG A 127 -4.88 -10.96 -8.03
C ARG A 127 -5.05 -12.02 -6.94
N THR A 128 -5.79 -13.07 -7.27
CA THR A 128 -5.89 -14.26 -6.41
C THR A 128 -4.81 -15.26 -6.80
N VAL A 129 -4.02 -15.69 -5.82
CA VAL A 129 -3.06 -16.79 -5.95
C VAL A 129 -3.72 -18.04 -5.35
N LEU A 130 -4.11 -18.97 -6.20
CA LEU A 130 -4.89 -20.14 -5.82
C LEU A 130 -4.16 -20.95 -4.73
N GLY A 131 -4.87 -21.25 -3.64
CA GLY A 131 -4.32 -21.98 -2.49
C GLY A 131 -3.38 -21.18 -1.58
N SER A 132 -3.08 -19.91 -1.91
CA SER A 132 -2.15 -19.09 -1.11
C SER A 132 -2.79 -17.82 -0.58
N GLY A 133 -3.52 -17.06 -1.40
CA GLY A 133 -4.16 -15.82 -0.98
C GLY A 133 -4.25 -14.76 -2.07
N TYR A 134 -3.85 -13.53 -1.76
CA TYR A 134 -4.02 -12.35 -2.61
C TYR A 134 -2.71 -11.55 -2.73
N LYS A 135 -2.53 -10.90 -3.87
CA LYS A 135 -1.41 -9.98 -4.09
C LYS A 135 -1.86 -8.75 -4.85
N PHE A 136 -1.16 -7.63 -4.63
CA PHE A 136 -1.30 -6.44 -5.46
C PHE A 136 -0.38 -6.54 -6.68
N GLU A 137 -0.90 -6.29 -7.87
CA GLU A 137 -0.15 -6.21 -9.13
C GLU A 137 -0.72 -5.11 -10.02
N VAL A 138 0.14 -4.36 -10.70
CA VAL A 138 -0.31 -3.42 -11.74
C VAL A 138 -0.74 -4.21 -12.98
N PRO A 139 -1.97 -4.03 -13.49
CA PRO A 139 -2.43 -4.72 -14.70
C PRO A 139 -1.54 -4.42 -15.92
N GLN A 140 -1.10 -5.46 -16.62
CA GLN A 140 -0.42 -5.30 -17.91
C GLN A 140 -1.44 -4.83 -18.95
N GLY A 141 -1.32 -3.56 -19.38
CA GLY A 141 -2.25 -2.89 -20.29
C GLY A 141 -2.71 -1.50 -19.81
N MET A 142 -2.36 -1.09 -18.59
CA MET A 142 -2.59 0.28 -18.08
C MET A 142 -1.29 1.11 -17.99
N ALA A 143 -0.16 0.55 -18.45
CA ALA A 143 1.18 1.14 -18.32
C ALA A 143 1.61 2.01 -19.51
N GLU A 144 0.66 2.49 -20.33
CA GLU A 144 0.93 3.35 -21.51
C GLU A 144 0.54 4.81 -21.25
#